data_AF-A0A2M9ZAK3-F1
#
_entry.id   AF-A0A2M9ZAK3-F1
#
_cell.length_a   1.000
_cell.length_b   1.000
_cell.length_c   1.000
_cell.angle_alpha   90.00
_cell.angle_beta   90.00
_cell.angle_gamma   90.00
#
_symmetry.space_group_name_H-M   'P 1'
#
loop_
_entity.id
_entity.type
_entity.pdbx_description
1 polymer ?
#
loop_
_entity_poly.entity_id
_entity_poly.type
_entity_poly.pdbx_seq_one_letter_code
_entity_poly.pdbx_strand_id
1 'polypeptide(L)'
;MSVFLPSRKTGYFWESVEKIIKIVHKVSLDINSEDERKFEDRLSGALQPNFDDFIDQRNIQQVMTRITAFGHDHRPDMSIAKDGIAIEVKVIRTGASIREAIGQAFIYRLGYRFVVIIWVDTSKDKSYKIAAEDPKSTEFQFIKELEDYNIYCIIK
;
A
#
# COMPACT_ATOMS: atom_id res chain seq x y z
N MET A 1 20.67 -14.09 8.36
CA MET A 1 20.58 -12.62 8.26
C MET A 1 19.20 -12.32 7.68
N SER A 2 18.33 -11.61 8.38
CA SER A 2 16.99 -11.28 7.84
C SER A 2 17.13 -10.13 6.84
N VAL A 3 16.55 -10.28 5.65
CA VAL A 3 16.49 -9.22 4.63
C VAL A 3 15.52 -8.12 5.05
N PHE A 4 14.50 -8.47 5.85
CA PHE A 4 13.54 -7.52 6.41
C PHE A 4 13.92 -7.25 7.86
N LEU A 5 14.60 -6.12 8.08
CA LEU A 5 14.75 -5.55 9.42
C LEU A 5 13.55 -4.63 9.66
N PRO A 6 12.81 -4.80 10.77
CA PRO A 6 11.73 -3.90 11.11
C PRO A 6 12.26 -2.47 11.28
N SER A 7 11.74 -1.52 10.50
CA SER A 7 11.99 -0.10 10.72
C SER A 7 11.34 0.31 12.04
N ARG A 8 12.02 1.16 12.82
CA ARG A 8 11.44 1.73 14.05
C ARG A 8 10.17 2.51 13.70
N LYS A 9 9.08 2.25 14.43
CA LYS A 9 7.78 2.94 14.33
C LYS A 9 7.83 4.29 15.05
N THR A 10 8.73 5.17 14.60
CA THR A 10 9.00 6.50 15.19
C THR A 10 9.50 7.49 14.14
N GLY A 11 9.24 8.79 14.35
CA GLY A 11 9.74 9.88 13.52
C GLY A 11 8.95 10.10 12.23
N TYR A 12 9.48 10.96 11.36
CA TYR A 12 8.76 11.50 10.20
C TYR A 12 8.03 10.45 9.35
N PHE A 13 8.71 9.40 8.90
CA PHE A 13 8.07 8.39 8.04
C PHE A 13 7.00 7.57 8.76
N TRP A 14 7.13 7.36 10.08
CA TRP A 14 6.08 6.70 10.85
C TRP A 14 4.84 7.59 10.99
N GLU A 15 5.04 8.86 11.33
CA GLU A 15 3.95 9.85 11.39
C GLU A 15 3.25 10.00 10.03
N SER A 16 4.01 9.92 8.93
CA SER A 16 3.49 9.90 7.58
C SER A 16 2.65 8.65 7.29
N VAL A 17 3.05 7.44 7.74
CA VAL A 17 2.19 6.23 7.65
C VAL A 17 0.86 6.46 8.37
N GLU A 18 0.89 6.96 9.60
CA GLU A 18 -0.33 7.25 10.36
C GLU A 18 -1.21 8.28 9.66
N LYS A 19 -0.61 9.31 9.05
CA LYS A 19 -1.31 10.33 8.27
C LYS A 19 -1.93 9.75 7.01
N ILE A 20 -1.21 8.91 6.26
CA ILE A 20 -1.73 8.19 5.08
C ILE A 20 -2.94 7.36 5.49
N ILE A 21 -2.82 6.54 6.54
CA ILE A 21 -3.91 5.70 7.06
C ILE A 21 -5.15 6.56 7.34
N LYS A 22 -5.00 7.68 8.05
CA LYS A 22 -6.10 8.61 8.36
C LYS A 22 -6.74 9.22 7.11
N ILE A 23 -5.94 9.61 6.12
CA ILE A 23 -6.44 10.17 4.85
C ILE A 23 -7.21 9.10 4.09
N VAL A 24 -6.60 7.93 3.86
CA VAL A 24 -7.20 6.83 3.10
C VAL A 24 -8.54 6.45 3.73
N HIS A 25 -8.65 6.29 5.04
CA HIS A 25 -9.92 5.99 5.71
C HIS A 25 -11.04 7.00 5.39
N LYS A 26 -10.71 8.29 5.25
CA LYS A 26 -11.67 9.35 4.91
C LYS A 26 -12.01 9.43 3.42
N VAL A 27 -11.14 8.94 2.55
CA VAL A 27 -11.40 8.92 1.10
C VAL A 27 -12.49 7.89 0.81
N SER A 28 -13.60 8.34 0.23
CA SER A 28 -14.58 7.43 -0.36
C SER A 28 -14.01 6.87 -1.67
N LEU A 29 -13.97 5.55 -1.81
CA LEU A 29 -13.66 4.86 -3.06
C LEU A 29 -14.91 4.18 -3.64
N ASP A 30 -16.09 4.69 -3.28
CA ASP A 30 -17.35 4.24 -3.89
C ASP A 30 -17.49 4.84 -5.29
N ILE A 31 -16.71 4.27 -6.21
CA ILE A 31 -16.71 4.58 -7.62
C ILE A 31 -17.30 3.34 -8.27
N ASN A 32 -18.36 3.49 -9.09
CA ASN A 32 -18.89 2.43 -9.95
C ASN A 32 -17.90 2.11 -11.07
N SER A 33 -16.72 1.64 -10.66
CA SER A 33 -15.53 1.50 -11.49
C SER A 33 -14.73 0.34 -10.95
N GLU A 34 -14.44 -0.57 -11.85
CA GLU A 34 -13.55 -1.69 -11.62
C GLU A 34 -12.09 -1.38 -12.00
N ASP A 35 -11.84 -0.13 -12.39
CA ASP A 35 -10.56 0.38 -12.90
C ASP A 35 -9.66 0.88 -11.77
N GLU A 36 -8.56 0.15 -11.55
CA GLU A 36 -7.48 0.44 -10.59
C GLU A 36 -6.97 1.88 -10.74
N ARG A 37 -6.87 2.37 -11.98
CA ARG A 37 -6.36 3.70 -12.29
C ARG A 37 -7.20 4.83 -11.69
N LYS A 38 -8.53 4.66 -11.63
CA LYS A 38 -9.41 5.68 -11.01
C LYS A 38 -9.26 5.71 -9.49
N PHE A 39 -8.96 4.56 -8.88
CA PHE A 39 -8.66 4.50 -7.45
C PHE A 39 -7.31 5.16 -7.17
N GLU A 40 -6.28 4.86 -7.96
CA GLU A 40 -4.98 5.54 -7.91
C GLU A 40 -5.12 7.06 -8.03
N ASP A 41 -5.85 7.55 -9.06
CA ASP A 41 -6.06 8.98 -9.29
C ASP A 41 -6.68 9.67 -8.07
N ARG A 42 -7.70 9.02 -7.48
CA ARG A 42 -8.41 9.58 -6.32
C ARG A 42 -7.55 9.57 -5.06
N LEU A 43 -6.77 8.52 -4.85
CA LEU A 43 -5.86 8.40 -3.72
C LEU A 43 -4.69 9.37 -3.85
N SER A 44 -4.08 9.47 -5.03
CA SER A 44 -3.02 10.44 -5.34
C SER A 44 -3.51 11.88 -5.11
N GLY A 45 -4.68 12.25 -5.63
CA GLY A 45 -5.26 13.58 -5.39
C GLY A 45 -5.55 13.89 -3.92
N ALA A 46 -5.86 12.88 -3.09
CA ALA A 46 -6.06 13.05 -1.66
C ALA A 46 -4.73 13.10 -0.87
N LEU A 47 -3.72 12.35 -1.30
CA LEU A 47 -2.44 12.25 -0.61
C LEU A 47 -1.49 13.40 -0.98
N GLN A 48 -1.35 13.73 -2.26
CA GLN A 48 -0.36 14.68 -2.76
C GLN A 48 -0.35 16.04 -2.02
N PRO A 49 -1.49 16.68 -1.69
CA PRO A 49 -1.49 17.97 -0.98
C PRO A 49 -0.96 17.89 0.47
N ASN A 50 -0.75 16.69 1.00
CA ASN A 50 -0.40 16.43 2.39
C ASN A 50 1.09 16.12 2.61
N PHE A 51 1.87 15.95 1.54
CA PHE A 51 3.28 15.53 1.60
C PHE A 51 4.11 16.26 0.53
N ASP A 52 5.10 17.04 0.97
CA ASP A 52 5.96 17.82 0.07
C ASP A 52 6.87 16.94 -0.81
N ASP A 53 7.19 15.74 -0.32
CA ASP A 53 8.03 14.73 -0.96
C ASP A 53 7.21 13.59 -1.60
N PHE A 54 5.95 13.87 -1.93
CA PHE A 54 5.09 12.95 -2.66
C PHE A 54 5.62 12.69 -4.08
N ILE A 55 5.67 11.41 -4.44
CA ILE A 55 6.12 10.91 -5.73
C ILE A 55 4.99 10.06 -6.30
N ASP A 56 4.67 10.30 -7.57
CA ASP A 56 3.65 9.56 -8.31
C ASP A 56 4.31 8.82 -9.47
N GLN A 57 3.91 7.57 -9.72
CA GLN A 57 4.47 6.79 -10.82
C GLN A 57 4.30 7.46 -12.19
N ARG A 58 3.30 8.31 -12.35
CA ARG A 58 3.04 9.00 -13.63
C ARG A 58 4.10 10.07 -13.93
N ASN A 59 4.89 10.49 -12.93
CA ASN A 59 5.99 11.40 -13.15
C ASN A 59 7.24 10.65 -13.65
N ILE A 60 7.49 10.76 -14.96
CA ILE A 60 8.56 10.04 -15.70
C ILE A 60 9.96 10.44 -15.22
N GLN A 61 10.13 11.63 -14.62
CA GLN A 61 11.44 12.12 -14.18
C GLN A 61 11.98 11.40 -12.93
N GLN A 62 11.17 10.54 -12.28
CA GLN A 62 11.48 9.96 -10.97
C GLN A 62 11.97 8.51 -11.07
N VAL A 63 13.04 8.28 -11.84
CA VAL A 63 13.68 6.95 -12.03
C VAL A 63 14.16 6.31 -10.72
N MET A 64 14.41 7.13 -9.68
CA MET A 64 14.99 6.68 -8.41
C MET A 64 14.02 5.98 -7.44
N THR A 65 12.77 5.74 -7.81
CA THR A 65 11.77 5.04 -6.97
C THR A 65 11.59 3.57 -7.31
N ARG A 66 12.54 3.00 -8.04
CA ARG A 66 12.50 1.59 -8.48
C ARG A 66 13.32 0.70 -7.57
N ILE A 67 12.87 -0.54 -7.46
CA ILE A 67 13.57 -1.62 -6.79
C ILE A 67 13.80 -2.71 -7.81
N THR A 68 15.06 -3.05 -8.05
CA THR A 68 15.38 -4.17 -8.92
C THR A 68 15.39 -5.46 -8.09
N ALA A 69 14.47 -6.37 -8.39
CA ALA A 69 14.36 -7.68 -7.77
C ALA A 69 14.11 -8.75 -8.83
N PHE A 70 14.82 -9.87 -8.74
CA PHE A 70 14.74 -10.97 -9.70
C PHE A 70 15.01 -10.56 -11.16
N GLY A 71 15.87 -9.55 -11.37
CA GLY A 71 16.21 -9.04 -12.70
C GLY A 71 15.15 -8.13 -13.33
N HIS A 72 14.12 -7.75 -12.58
CA HIS A 72 13.06 -6.86 -13.02
C HIS A 72 12.96 -5.62 -12.12
N ASP A 73 12.59 -4.48 -12.71
CA ASP A 73 12.31 -3.25 -11.98
C ASP A 73 10.87 -3.25 -11.49
N HIS A 74 10.71 -3.01 -10.19
CA HIS A 74 9.42 -2.88 -9.52
C HIS A 74 9.27 -1.44 -9.03
N ARG A 75 8.10 -0.84 -9.25
CA ARG A 75 7.84 0.56 -8.88
C ARG A 75 6.45 0.65 -8.25
N PRO A 76 6.32 1.25 -7.06
CA PRO A 76 5.02 1.46 -6.45
C PRO A 76 4.24 2.53 -7.21
N ASP A 77 2.91 2.49 -7.08
CA ASP A 77 2.04 3.50 -7.68
C ASP A 77 2.37 4.92 -7.18
N MET A 78 2.65 5.03 -5.88
CA MET A 78 2.99 6.28 -5.22
C MET A 78 4.09 6.03 -4.16
N SER A 79 4.82 7.08 -3.79
CA SER A 79 5.71 7.01 -2.64
C SER A 79 5.85 8.34 -1.90
N ILE A 80 6.19 8.27 -0.62
CA ILE A 80 6.66 9.41 0.18
C ILE A 80 8.17 9.28 0.30
N ALA A 81 8.90 10.26 -0.25
CA ALA A 81 10.33 10.17 -0.53
C ALA A 81 10.70 8.97 -1.45
N LYS A 82 11.99 8.85 -1.77
CA LYS A 82 12.50 7.82 -2.68
C LYS A 82 12.61 6.43 -2.04
N ASP A 83 12.78 6.39 -0.72
CA ASP A 83 13.02 5.19 0.10
C ASP A 83 12.20 5.18 1.40
N GLY A 84 11.30 6.16 1.58
CA GLY A 84 10.53 6.33 2.81
C GLY A 84 9.36 5.36 2.90
N ILE A 85 8.31 5.63 2.12
CA ILE A 85 7.07 4.85 2.13
C ILE A 85 6.68 4.53 0.69
N ALA A 86 6.53 3.26 0.35
CA ALA A 86 5.85 2.85 -0.88
C ALA A 86 4.34 2.72 -0.61
N ILE A 87 3.53 3.17 -1.56
CA ILE A 87 2.08 3.09 -1.49
C ILE A 87 1.58 2.41 -2.76
N GLU A 88 0.87 1.30 -2.59
CA GLU A 88 0.33 0.49 -3.69
C GLU A 88 -1.19 0.41 -3.57
N VAL A 89 -1.89 0.53 -4.68
CA VAL A 89 -3.33 0.35 -4.79
C VAL A 89 -3.59 -0.94 -5.53
N LYS A 90 -4.43 -1.82 -4.96
CA LYS A 90 -4.82 -3.06 -5.65
C LYS A 90 -6.30 -3.31 -5.58
N VAL A 91 -6.92 -3.56 -6.73
CA VAL A 91 -8.29 -4.05 -6.83
C VAL A 91 -8.31 -5.53 -6.48
N ILE A 92 -9.05 -5.88 -5.43
CA ILE A 92 -9.16 -7.25 -4.92
C ILE A 92 -10.47 -7.87 -5.38
N ARG A 93 -10.35 -8.96 -6.15
CA ARG A 93 -11.48 -9.78 -6.63
C ARG A 93 -11.33 -11.25 -6.34
N THR A 94 -10.08 -11.72 -6.30
CA THR A 94 -9.74 -13.12 -6.17
C THR A 94 -8.60 -13.30 -5.18
N GLY A 95 -8.40 -14.53 -4.69
CA GLY A 95 -7.21 -14.85 -3.91
C GLY A 95 -5.90 -14.62 -4.67
N ALA A 96 -5.92 -14.61 -6.02
CA ALA A 96 -4.73 -14.30 -6.82
C ALA A 96 -4.32 -12.82 -6.67
N SER A 97 -5.28 -11.88 -6.74
CA SER A 97 -5.00 -10.45 -6.55
C SER A 97 -4.44 -10.15 -5.16
N ILE A 98 -4.85 -10.89 -4.12
CA ILE A 98 -4.30 -10.74 -2.77
C ILE A 98 -2.85 -11.20 -2.71
N ARG A 99 -2.54 -12.38 -3.27
CA ARG A 99 -1.17 -12.91 -3.29
C ARG A 99 -0.23 -11.99 -4.06
N GLU A 100 -0.70 -11.42 -5.17
CA GLU A 100 0.04 -10.45 -5.96
C GLU A 100 0.34 -9.19 -5.14
N ALA A 101 -0.67 -8.59 -4.50
CA ALA A 101 -0.49 -7.40 -3.67
C ALA A 101 0.50 -7.61 -2.51
N ILE A 102 0.38 -8.75 -1.82
CA ILE A 102 1.30 -9.13 -0.73
C ILE A 102 2.71 -9.31 -1.28
N GLY A 103 2.86 -10.01 -2.42
CA GLY A 103 4.15 -10.20 -3.08
C GLY A 103 4.82 -8.88 -3.44
N GLN A 104 4.08 -7.96 -4.09
CA GLN A 104 4.57 -6.63 -4.42
C GLN A 104 5.03 -5.87 -3.17
N ALA A 105 4.28 -5.94 -2.07
CA ALA A 105 4.66 -5.25 -0.84
C ALA A 105 5.96 -5.77 -0.23
N PHE A 106 6.22 -7.07 -0.25
CA PHE A 106 7.51 -7.61 0.19
C PHE A 106 8.65 -7.18 -0.73
N ILE A 107 8.43 -7.10 -2.04
CA ILE A 107 9.43 -6.55 -2.97
C ILE A 107 9.70 -5.07 -2.63
N TYR A 108 8.65 -4.28 -2.39
CA TYR A 108 8.79 -2.88 -1.99
C TYR A 108 9.53 -2.70 -0.68
N ARG A 109 9.38 -3.62 0.28
CA ARG A 109 10.15 -3.62 1.52
C ARG A 109 11.65 -3.87 1.36
N LEU A 110 12.13 -4.31 0.19
CA LEU A 110 13.57 -4.38 -0.07
C LEU A 110 14.22 -2.99 -0.19
N GLY A 111 13.44 -1.96 -0.55
CA GLY A 111 13.94 -0.59 -0.80
C GLY A 111 13.28 0.50 0.04
N TYR A 112 12.05 0.29 0.53
CA TYR A 112 11.30 1.30 1.30
C TYR A 112 11.20 0.94 2.76
N ARG A 113 11.32 1.93 3.66
CA ARG A 113 11.23 1.73 5.12
C ARG A 113 9.86 1.19 5.57
N PHE A 114 8.80 1.61 4.88
CA PHE A 114 7.41 1.19 5.09
C PHE A 114 6.72 0.92 3.76
N VAL A 115 5.71 0.06 3.78
CA VAL A 115 4.78 -0.13 2.66
C VAL A 115 3.36 0.04 3.17
N VAL A 116 2.55 0.80 2.44
CA VAL A 116 1.10 0.88 2.65
C VAL A 116 0.42 0.30 1.43
N ILE A 117 -0.34 -0.78 1.60
CA ILE A 117 -1.14 -1.37 0.53
C ILE A 117 -2.60 -1.00 0.77
N ILE A 118 -3.26 -0.51 -0.27
CA ILE A 118 -4.67 -0.16 -0.24
C ILE A 118 -5.43 -1.17 -1.08
N TRP A 119 -6.11 -2.10 -0.42
CA TRP A 119 -6.95 -3.12 -1.05
C TRP A 119 -8.34 -2.57 -1.29
N VAL A 120 -8.73 -2.43 -2.55
CA VAL A 120 -10.10 -2.05 -2.91
C VAL A 120 -10.87 -3.33 -3.18
N ASP A 121 -11.68 -3.76 -2.21
CA ASP A 121 -12.46 -4.98 -2.35
C ASP A 121 -13.64 -4.72 -3.29
N THR A 122 -13.61 -5.29 -4.50
CA THR A 122 -14.72 -5.21 -5.46
C THR A 122 -15.47 -6.53 -5.59
N SER A 123 -15.29 -7.46 -4.64
CA SER A 123 -16.11 -8.67 -4.55
C SER A 123 -17.58 -8.33 -4.29
N LYS A 124 -18.48 -9.19 -4.76
CA LYS A 124 -19.93 -8.96 -4.77
C LYS A 124 -20.50 -8.69 -3.37
N ASP A 125 -19.96 -9.36 -2.36
CA ASP A 125 -20.40 -9.33 -0.96
C ASP A 125 -19.42 -8.63 -0.03
N LYS A 126 -18.34 -8.05 -0.58
CA LYS A 126 -17.22 -7.48 0.21
C LYS A 126 -16.63 -8.50 1.20
N SER A 127 -16.61 -9.78 0.82
CA SER A 127 -16.19 -10.88 1.68
C SER A 127 -14.76 -10.73 2.19
N TYR A 128 -13.85 -10.19 1.37
CA TYR A 128 -12.46 -9.96 1.78
C TYR A 128 -12.38 -8.86 2.83
N LYS A 129 -13.14 -7.78 2.67
CA LYS A 129 -13.23 -6.71 3.66
C LYS A 129 -13.79 -7.22 4.97
N ILE A 130 -14.90 -7.95 4.92
CA ILE A 130 -15.53 -8.53 6.11
C ILE A 130 -14.54 -9.42 6.87
N ALA A 131 -13.83 -10.32 6.16
CA ALA A 131 -12.82 -11.16 6.77
C ALA A 131 -11.66 -10.34 7.35
N ALA A 132 -11.14 -9.36 6.63
CA ALA A 132 -10.03 -8.51 7.05
C ALA A 132 -10.35 -7.59 8.24
N GLU A 133 -11.63 -7.27 8.47
CA GLU A 133 -12.09 -6.41 9.56
C GLU A 133 -12.56 -7.19 10.81
N ASP A 134 -12.87 -8.49 10.70
CA ASP A 134 -13.26 -9.33 11.84
C ASP A 134 -12.04 -9.68 12.71
N PRO A 135 -11.92 -9.18 13.95
CA PRO A 135 -10.77 -9.44 14.80
C PRO A 135 -10.55 -10.93 15.14
N LYS A 136 -11.55 -11.78 14.92
CA LYS A 136 -11.47 -13.23 15.17
C LYS A 136 -11.07 -14.03 13.94
N SER A 137 -11.01 -13.42 12.76
CA SER A 137 -10.63 -14.12 11.53
C SER A 137 -9.12 -14.37 11.48
N THR A 138 -8.72 -15.34 10.65
CA THR A 138 -7.29 -15.60 10.41
C THR A 138 -6.68 -14.47 9.57
N GLU A 139 -7.47 -13.90 8.66
CA GLU A 139 -7.08 -12.82 7.77
C GLU A 139 -6.74 -11.54 8.52
N PHE A 140 -7.53 -11.15 9.53
CA PHE A 140 -7.24 -10.01 10.38
C PHE A 140 -5.91 -10.19 11.11
N GLN A 141 -5.69 -11.38 11.71
CA GLN A 141 -4.45 -11.68 12.43
C GLN A 141 -3.25 -11.64 11.49
N PHE A 142 -3.37 -12.24 10.30
CA PHE A 142 -2.34 -12.17 9.27
C PHE A 142 -2.01 -10.73 8.86
N ILE A 143 -3.02 -9.88 8.63
CA ILE A 143 -2.81 -8.46 8.32
C ILE A 143 -2.07 -7.75 9.45
N LYS A 144 -2.36 -8.09 10.71
CA LYS A 144 -1.65 -7.53 11.87
C LYS A 144 -0.19 -8.00 11.94
N GLU A 145 0.08 -9.25 11.63
CA GLU A 145 1.46 -9.77 11.55
C GLU A 145 2.27 -9.08 10.44
N LEU A 146 1.64 -8.67 9.32
CA LEU A 146 2.33 -7.89 8.29
C LEU A 146 2.86 -6.53 8.81
N GLU A 147 2.23 -5.95 9.83
CA GLU A 147 2.68 -4.70 10.44
C GLU A 147 4.03 -4.86 11.18
N ASP A 148 4.41 -6.08 11.57
CA ASP A 148 5.72 -6.38 12.14
C ASP A 148 6.83 -6.34 11.09
N TYR A 149 6.46 -6.48 9.82
CA TYR A 149 7.34 -6.29 8.66
C TYR A 149 7.29 -4.86 8.10
N ASN A 150 6.62 -3.92 8.78
CA ASN A 150 6.34 -2.56 8.32
C ASN A 150 5.50 -2.51 7.03
N ILE A 151 4.64 -3.50 6.81
CA ILE A 151 3.66 -3.54 5.74
C ILE A 151 2.28 -3.29 6.36
N TYR A 152 1.59 -2.24 5.90
CA TYR A 152 0.30 -1.81 6.44
C TYR A 152 -0.77 -1.98 5.38
N CYS A 153 -1.75 -2.83 5.65
CA CYS A 153 -2.85 -3.07 4.73
C CYS A 153 -4.08 -2.27 5.17
N ILE A 154 -4.65 -1.51 4.24
CA ILE A 154 -5.91 -0.78 4.42
C ILE A 154 -6.90 -1.36 3.41
N ILE A 155 -8.00 -1.94 3.88
CA ILE A 155 -9.05 -2.45 3.00
C ILE A 155 -10.19 -1.44 2.84
N LYS A 156 -10.71 -1.30 1.62
CA LYS A 156 -11.72 -0.35 1.21
C LYS A 156 -12.93 -1.04 0.60
#